data_AF-A0AAV0IG60-F1
#
_entry.id   AF-A0AAV0IG60-F1
#
_cell.length_a   1.000
_cell.length_b   1.000
_cell.length_c   1.000
_cell.angle_alpha   90.00
_cell.angle_beta   90.00
_cell.angle_gamma   90.00
#
_symmetry.space_group_name_H-M   'P 1'
#
loop_
_entity.id
_entity.type
_entity.pdbx_description
1 polymer ?
#
loop_
_entity_poly.entity_id
_entity_poly.type
_entity_poly.pdbx_seq_one_letter_code
_entity_poly.pdbx_strand_id
1 'polypeptide(L)'
;MAAALPDELWRQILEIGVRNSSLTYKDLCCASISCSRLHRLSNDDSIWSCVLAADFPVLKQQQSQNPNLSVPSSAKSLYRISFEKERDRKMAAHRRAVLRKESQVFERRRRLKETENRLCQESEKLRAAAMELSNLHKVRQASVALNVWQPQAVRGRQKQVVEQCSVPVESQFNSLEMEIKLCKQQIAGLKKTHRDEQLRLEATERELQSMKYHPLQECNNAGGEGSRSIPKRKKLMKSIAFPQLQREASREDHT
;
A
#
# COMPACT_ATOMS: atom_id res chain seq x y z
N MET A 1 -52.44 0.54 -22.69
CA MET A 1 -52.51 -0.82 -23.25
C MET A 1 -51.10 -1.34 -23.49
N ALA A 2 -50.45 -1.91 -22.47
CA ALA A 2 -49.28 -2.75 -22.71
C ALA A 2 -49.81 -4.18 -22.73
N ALA A 3 -49.93 -4.78 -23.92
CA ALA A 3 -50.21 -6.19 -24.07
C ALA A 3 -49.12 -6.94 -23.30
N ALA A 4 -49.47 -7.34 -22.08
CA ALA A 4 -48.55 -7.86 -21.09
C ALA A 4 -48.13 -9.25 -21.55
N LEU A 5 -47.00 -9.33 -22.25
CA LEU A 5 -46.31 -10.58 -22.60
C LEU A 5 -46.43 -11.54 -21.41
N PRO A 6 -46.90 -12.80 -21.55
CA PRO A 6 -47.06 -13.74 -20.44
C PRO A 6 -45.80 -13.89 -19.58
N ASP A 7 -45.97 -14.24 -18.30
CA ASP A 7 -44.87 -14.43 -17.35
C ASP A 7 -43.90 -15.51 -17.83
N GLU A 8 -44.41 -16.52 -18.51
CA GLU A 8 -43.66 -17.63 -19.12
C GLU A 8 -42.70 -17.14 -20.19
N LEU A 9 -43.15 -16.20 -21.04
CA LEU A 9 -42.32 -15.63 -22.10
C LEU A 9 -41.25 -14.70 -21.51
N TRP A 10 -41.58 -13.91 -20.49
CA TRP A 10 -40.57 -13.11 -19.78
C TRP A 10 -39.52 -13.99 -19.11
N ARG A 11 -39.93 -15.08 -18.47
CA ARG A 11 -39.02 -16.03 -17.82
C ARG A 11 -38.07 -16.66 -18.85
N GLN A 12 -38.59 -17.08 -20.00
CA GLN A 12 -37.76 -17.59 -21.11
C GLN A 12 -36.80 -16.54 -21.67
N ILE A 13 -37.25 -15.29 -21.86
CA ILE A 13 -36.39 -14.20 -22.34
C ILE A 13 -35.24 -13.95 -21.36
N LEU A 14 -35.52 -13.88 -20.05
CA LEU A 14 -34.50 -13.69 -19.02
C LEU A 14 -33.53 -14.88 -18.95
N GLU A 15 -34.03 -16.11 -19.03
CA GLU A 15 -33.21 -17.32 -19.00
C GLU A 15 -32.29 -17.42 -20.23
N ILE A 16 -32.82 -17.16 -21.43
CA ILE A 16 -32.04 -17.12 -22.67
C ILE A 16 -30.99 -16.02 -22.59
N GLY A 17 -31.35 -14.84 -22.06
CA GLY A 17 -30.42 -13.73 -21.90
C GLY A 17 -29.25 -14.06 -20.96
N VAL A 18 -29.50 -14.76 -19.85
CA VAL A 18 -28.44 -15.24 -18.96
C VAL A 18 -27.59 -16.32 -19.64
N ARG A 19 -28.22 -17.29 -20.31
CA ARG A 19 -27.53 -18.39 -20.98
C ARG A 19 -26.60 -17.92 -22.10
N ASN A 20 -27.00 -16.86 -22.80
CA ASN A 20 -26.22 -16.20 -23.85
C ASN A 20 -25.25 -15.15 -23.29
N SER A 21 -25.15 -15.00 -21.96
CA SER A 21 -24.31 -14.00 -21.29
C SER A 21 -24.63 -12.53 -21.65
N SER A 22 -25.82 -12.26 -22.19
CA SER A 22 -26.28 -10.90 -22.49
C SER A 22 -26.87 -10.20 -21.26
N LEU A 23 -27.31 -10.96 -20.25
CA LEU A 23 -27.78 -10.47 -18.97
C LEU A 23 -26.89 -10.99 -17.84
N THR A 24 -26.41 -10.08 -17.00
CA THR A 24 -25.61 -10.39 -15.80
C THR A 24 -26.46 -10.30 -14.53
N TYR A 25 -25.90 -10.74 -13.40
CA TYR A 25 -26.56 -10.58 -12.10
C TYR A 25 -26.93 -9.12 -11.78
N LYS A 26 -26.19 -8.14 -12.33
CA LYS A 26 -26.48 -6.70 -12.15
C LYS A 26 -27.79 -6.32 -12.82
N ASP A 27 -27.99 -6.80 -14.03
CA ASP A 27 -29.18 -6.50 -14.84
C ASP A 27 -30.44 -7.13 -14.22
N LEU A 28 -30.32 -8.33 -13.67
CA LEU A 28 -31.38 -8.98 -12.89
C LEU A 28 -31.72 -8.17 -11.62
N CYS A 29 -30.71 -7.70 -10.89
CA CYS A 29 -30.93 -6.83 -9.73
C CYS A 29 -31.62 -5.51 -10.12
N CYS A 30 -31.24 -4.88 -11.23
CA CYS A 30 -31.89 -3.68 -11.76
C CYS A 30 -33.34 -3.95 -12.19
N ALA A 31 -33.60 -5.06 -12.89
CA ALA A 31 -34.94 -5.48 -13.29
C ALA A 31 -35.84 -5.73 -12.06
N SER A 32 -35.29 -6.32 -11.00
CA SER A 32 -35.97 -6.56 -9.73
C SER A 32 -36.41 -5.27 -9.03
N ILE A 33 -35.74 -4.15 -9.25
CA ILE A 33 -36.10 -2.84 -8.67
C ILE A 33 -37.12 -2.10 -9.54
N SER A 34 -37.15 -2.41 -10.85
CA SER A 34 -37.92 -1.66 -11.84
C SER A 34 -39.44 -1.83 -11.69
N CYS A 35 -39.94 -3.04 -11.41
CA CYS A 35 -41.37 -3.24 -11.11
C CYS A 35 -41.62 -4.53 -10.30
N SER A 36 -42.79 -4.62 -9.63
CA SER A 36 -43.17 -5.78 -8.80
C SER A 36 -43.26 -7.10 -9.59
N ARG A 37 -43.69 -7.02 -10.86
CA ARG A 37 -43.76 -8.18 -11.76
C ARG A 37 -42.37 -8.73 -12.08
N LEU A 38 -41.43 -7.86 -12.46
CA LEU A 38 -40.04 -8.23 -12.72
C LEU A 38 -39.29 -8.61 -11.44
N HIS A 39 -39.66 -8.07 -10.29
CA HIS A 39 -39.17 -8.53 -9.00
C HIS A 39 -39.49 -10.02 -8.77
N ARG A 40 -40.74 -10.43 -9.01
CA ARG A 40 -41.16 -11.82 -8.90
C ARG A 40 -40.41 -12.72 -9.89
N LEU A 41 -40.37 -12.33 -11.17
CA LEU A 41 -39.72 -13.10 -12.23
C LEU A 41 -38.20 -13.19 -12.06
N SER A 42 -37.55 -12.09 -11.67
CA SER A 42 -36.11 -12.07 -11.40
C SER A 42 -35.73 -12.90 -10.16
N ASN A 43 -36.66 -13.23 -9.27
CA ASN A 43 -36.40 -14.08 -8.11
C ASN A 43 -36.57 -15.58 -8.40
N ASP A 44 -36.90 -15.96 -9.63
CA ASP A 44 -37.06 -17.36 -10.01
C ASP A 44 -35.74 -18.14 -9.90
N ASP A 45 -35.80 -19.30 -9.26
CA ASP A 45 -34.61 -20.08 -8.89
C ASP A 45 -33.88 -20.70 -10.10
N SER A 46 -34.61 -20.97 -11.20
CA SER A 46 -34.04 -21.48 -12.45
C SER A 46 -33.10 -20.46 -13.12
N ILE A 47 -33.46 -19.18 -13.08
CA ILE A 47 -32.65 -18.09 -13.63
C ILE A 47 -31.35 -17.97 -12.82
N TRP A 48 -31.44 -17.92 -11.49
CA TRP A 48 -30.25 -17.86 -10.63
C TRP A 48 -29.38 -19.11 -10.71
N SER A 49 -29.97 -20.28 -10.95
CA SER A 49 -29.22 -21.52 -11.22
C SER A 49 -28.41 -21.42 -12.52
N CYS A 50 -28.96 -20.79 -13.56
CA CYS A 50 -28.24 -20.52 -14.80
C CYS A 50 -27.10 -19.51 -14.59
N VAL A 51 -27.36 -18.40 -13.87
CA VAL A 51 -26.33 -17.39 -13.57
C VAL A 51 -25.20 -18.02 -12.75
N LEU A 52 -25.55 -18.80 -11.73
CA LEU A 52 -24.58 -19.51 -10.90
C LEU A 52 -23.73 -20.47 -11.73
N ALA A 53 -24.34 -21.24 -12.63
CA ALA A 53 -23.61 -22.17 -13.49
C ALA A 53 -22.66 -21.46 -14.46
N ALA A 54 -23.02 -20.26 -14.92
CA ALA A 54 -22.19 -19.43 -15.79
C ALA A 54 -21.00 -18.81 -15.03
N ASP A 55 -21.25 -18.19 -13.87
CA ASP A 55 -20.25 -17.45 -13.10
C ASP A 55 -19.35 -18.35 -12.22
N PHE A 56 -19.89 -19.48 -11.75
CA PHE A 56 -19.24 -20.39 -10.80
C PHE A 56 -19.29 -21.86 -11.26
N PRO A 57 -18.66 -22.20 -12.40
CA PRO A 57 -18.72 -23.56 -12.97
C PRO A 57 -18.18 -24.65 -12.03
N VAL A 58 -17.21 -24.31 -11.18
CA VAL A 58 -16.60 -25.22 -10.20
C VAL A 58 -17.60 -25.70 -9.14
N LEU A 59 -18.58 -24.86 -8.79
CA LEU A 59 -19.57 -25.19 -7.77
C LEU A 59 -20.56 -26.26 -8.26
N LYS A 60 -20.90 -26.21 -9.55
CA LYS A 60 -21.75 -27.20 -10.23
C LYS A 60 -21.11 -28.59 -10.24
N GLN A 61 -19.79 -28.63 -10.42
CA GLN A 61 -19.02 -29.88 -10.39
C GLN A 61 -18.95 -30.48 -8.96
N GLN A 62 -18.84 -29.64 -7.94
CA GLN A 62 -18.83 -30.07 -6.54
C GLN A 62 -20.20 -30.59 -6.06
N GLN A 63 -21.31 -30.01 -6.54
CA GLN A 63 -22.66 -30.52 -6.27
C GLN A 63 -22.90 -31.91 -6.88
N SER A 64 -22.35 -32.18 -8.07
CA SER A 64 -22.45 -33.52 -8.69
C SER A 64 -21.66 -34.60 -7.94
N GLN A 65 -20.69 -34.21 -7.11
CA GLN A 65 -19.79 -35.14 -6.40
C GLN A 65 -20.16 -35.34 -4.93
N ASN A 66 -20.95 -34.45 -4.32
CA ASN A 66 -21.37 -34.57 -2.92
C ASN A 66 -22.82 -34.05 -2.71
N PRO A 67 -23.84 -34.92 -2.82
CA PRO A 67 -25.25 -34.52 -2.66
C PRO A 67 -25.69 -34.24 -1.21
N ASN A 68 -24.85 -34.52 -0.20
CA ASN A 68 -25.18 -34.36 1.22
C ASN A 68 -24.86 -32.97 1.82
N LEU A 69 -24.46 -31.99 1.01
CA LEU A 69 -24.22 -30.61 1.49
C LEU A 69 -25.55 -29.91 1.78
N SER A 70 -25.68 -29.29 2.96
CA SER A 70 -26.82 -28.45 3.32
C SER A 70 -26.91 -27.26 2.36
N VAL A 71 -27.71 -27.40 1.31
CA VAL A 71 -27.89 -26.38 0.28
C VAL A 71 -28.74 -25.24 0.88
N PRO A 72 -28.33 -23.97 0.73
CA PRO A 72 -29.24 -22.86 1.02
C PRO A 72 -30.52 -23.01 0.20
N SER A 73 -31.65 -22.65 0.81
CA SER A 73 -33.02 -22.86 0.29
C SER A 73 -33.33 -22.28 -1.11
N SER A 74 -32.43 -21.48 -1.70
CA SER A 74 -32.61 -20.87 -3.03
C SER A 74 -31.26 -20.68 -3.73
N ALA A 75 -31.23 -20.92 -5.04
CA ALA A 75 -30.09 -20.65 -5.91
C ALA A 75 -29.60 -19.19 -5.82
N LYS A 76 -30.51 -18.23 -5.58
CA LYS A 76 -30.16 -16.81 -5.36
C LYS A 76 -29.32 -16.61 -4.10
N SER A 77 -29.67 -17.29 -3.01
CA SER A 77 -28.93 -17.24 -1.75
C SER A 77 -27.56 -17.89 -1.89
N LEU A 78 -27.47 -19.02 -2.60
CA LEU A 78 -26.21 -19.68 -2.92
C LEU A 78 -25.28 -18.79 -3.77
N TYR A 79 -25.84 -18.12 -4.78
CA TYR A 79 -25.12 -17.16 -5.61
C TYR A 79 -24.55 -16.02 -4.77
N ARG A 80 -25.37 -15.43 -3.88
CA ARG A 80 -24.92 -14.37 -2.98
C ARG A 80 -23.73 -14.80 -2.11
N ILE A 81 -23.84 -15.95 -1.44
CA ILE A 81 -22.76 -16.49 -0.59
C ILE A 81 -21.48 -16.71 -1.42
N SER A 82 -21.62 -17.29 -2.62
CA SER A 82 -20.48 -17.58 -3.50
C SER A 82 -19.80 -16.31 -4.01
N PHE A 83 -20.60 -15.31 -4.38
CA PHE A 83 -20.13 -13.99 -4.80
C PHE A 83 -19.38 -13.27 -3.67
N GLU A 84 -19.93 -13.27 -2.45
CA GLU A 84 -19.27 -12.69 -1.28
C GLU A 84 -17.93 -13.40 -0.99
N LYS A 85 -17.92 -14.74 -1.03
CA LYS A 85 -16.71 -15.54 -0.84
C LYS A 85 -15.64 -15.23 -1.88
N GLU A 86 -16.01 -15.09 -3.16
CA GLU A 86 -15.06 -14.77 -4.24
C GLU A 86 -14.54 -13.33 -4.14
N ARG A 87 -15.42 -12.38 -3.80
CA ARG A 87 -15.02 -11.00 -3.51
C ARG A 87 -14.01 -10.96 -2.35
N ASP A 88 -14.29 -11.67 -1.26
CA ASP A 88 -13.43 -11.73 -0.09
C ASP A 88 -12.11 -12.43 -0.41
N ARG A 89 -12.13 -13.48 -1.24
CA ARG A 89 -10.93 -14.13 -1.79
C ARG A 89 -10.06 -13.15 -2.57
N LYS A 90 -10.65 -12.36 -3.47
CA LYS A 90 -9.93 -11.32 -4.25
C LYS A 90 -9.35 -10.25 -3.34
N MET A 91 -10.11 -9.74 -2.37
CA MET A 91 -9.62 -8.77 -1.39
C MET A 91 -8.49 -9.33 -0.53
N ALA A 92 -8.60 -10.57 -0.07
CA ALA A 92 -7.55 -11.25 0.69
C ALA A 92 -6.28 -11.46 -0.17
N ALA A 93 -6.43 -11.87 -1.43
CA ALA A 93 -5.32 -12.01 -2.36
C ALA A 93 -4.59 -10.67 -2.60
N HIS A 94 -5.35 -9.60 -2.81
CA HIS A 94 -4.81 -8.25 -2.95
C HIS A 94 -4.09 -7.79 -1.68
N ARG A 95 -4.71 -7.92 -0.50
CA ARG A 95 -4.08 -7.61 0.80
C ARG A 95 -2.76 -8.35 0.99
N ARG A 96 -2.71 -9.65 0.67
CA ARG A 96 -1.46 -10.43 0.71
C ARG A 96 -0.42 -9.91 -0.27
N ALA A 97 -0.82 -9.51 -1.48
CA ALA A 97 0.11 -8.93 -2.46
C ALA A 97 0.71 -7.61 -1.95
N VAL A 98 -0.10 -6.74 -1.37
CA VAL A 98 0.35 -5.48 -0.74
C VAL A 98 1.34 -5.77 0.39
N LEU A 99 0.99 -6.65 1.34
CA LEU A 99 1.87 -7.01 2.48
C LEU A 99 3.23 -7.58 2.02
N ARG A 100 3.24 -8.42 0.97
CA ARG A 100 4.50 -8.92 0.39
C ARG A 100 5.36 -7.80 -0.15
N LYS A 101 4.74 -6.81 -0.79
CA LYS A 101 5.45 -5.65 -1.33
C LYS A 101 5.95 -4.72 -0.22
N GLU A 102 5.16 -4.51 0.83
CA GLU A 102 5.59 -3.79 2.04
C GLU A 102 6.78 -4.46 2.72
N SER A 103 6.76 -5.80 2.82
CA SER A 103 7.90 -6.57 3.32
C SER A 103 9.16 -6.36 2.47
N GLN A 104 9.04 -6.30 1.13
CA GLN A 104 10.18 -5.99 0.26
C GLN A 104 10.75 -4.59 0.52
N VAL A 105 9.88 -3.58 0.69
CA VAL A 105 10.29 -2.21 1.05
C VAL A 105 11.04 -2.20 2.38
N PHE A 106 10.51 -2.89 3.39
CA PHE A 106 11.16 -3.01 4.70
C PHE A 106 12.55 -3.64 4.62
N GLU A 107 12.69 -4.76 3.91
CA GLU A 107 13.98 -5.44 3.73
C GLU A 107 14.99 -4.58 2.97
N ARG A 108 14.55 -3.82 1.96
CA ARG A 108 15.43 -2.87 1.25
C ARG A 108 15.90 -1.74 2.17
N ARG A 109 15.01 -1.16 2.97
CA ARG A 109 15.38 -0.15 3.98
C ARG A 109 16.39 -0.69 4.99
N ARG A 110 16.21 -1.94 5.43
CA ARG A 110 17.16 -2.62 6.32
C ARG A 110 18.54 -2.76 5.68
N ARG A 111 18.63 -3.22 4.42
CA ARG A 111 19.90 -3.34 3.68
C ARG A 111 20.59 -2.00 3.47
N LEU A 112 19.81 -0.94 3.24
CA LEU A 112 20.31 0.42 3.08
C LEU A 112 20.98 0.89 4.38
N LYS A 113 20.30 0.70 5.52
CA LYS A 113 20.87 0.98 6.85
C LYS A 113 22.13 0.16 7.16
N GLU A 114 22.16 -1.11 6.78
CA GLU A 114 23.36 -1.94 6.93
C GLU A 114 24.53 -1.41 6.10
N THR A 115 24.28 -0.98 4.87
CA THR A 115 25.29 -0.38 3.99
C THR A 115 25.81 0.94 4.57
N GLU A 116 24.93 1.76 5.15
CA GLU A 116 25.31 2.99 5.86
C GLU A 116 26.20 2.70 7.06
N ASN A 117 25.85 1.71 7.89
CA ASN A 117 26.67 1.31 9.02
C ASN A 117 28.08 0.87 8.58
N ARG A 118 28.19 0.08 7.51
CA ARG A 118 29.49 -0.32 6.93
C ARG A 118 30.26 0.88 6.42
N LEU A 119 29.59 1.84 5.78
CA LEU A 119 30.21 3.08 5.31
C LEU A 119 30.77 3.91 6.47
N CYS A 120 30.05 4.00 7.59
CA CYS A 120 30.53 4.64 8.81
C CYS A 120 31.79 3.93 9.34
N GLN A 121 31.76 2.60 9.46
CA GLN A 121 32.91 1.81 9.92
C GLN A 121 34.15 2.03 9.04
N GLU A 122 34.00 1.96 7.71
CA GLU A 122 35.12 2.20 6.80
C GLU A 122 35.63 3.64 6.84
N SER A 123 34.73 4.61 7.08
CA SER A 123 35.13 6.01 7.25
C SER A 123 35.87 6.24 8.57
N GLU A 124 35.51 5.52 9.63
CA GLU A 124 36.22 5.55 10.92
C GLU A 124 37.60 4.91 10.82
N LYS A 125 37.71 3.74 10.17
CA LYS A 125 39.01 3.09 9.88
C LYS A 125 39.91 4.01 9.07
N LEU A 126 39.40 4.61 8.00
CA LEU A 126 40.13 5.58 7.20
C LEU A 126 40.64 6.75 8.06
N ARG A 127 39.81 7.27 8.96
CA ARG A 127 40.19 8.37 9.86
C ARG A 127 41.26 7.94 10.85
N ALA A 128 41.13 6.75 11.43
CA ALA A 128 42.11 6.18 12.36
C ALA A 128 43.47 5.98 11.67
N ALA A 129 43.50 5.33 10.50
CA ALA A 129 44.72 5.12 9.72
C ALA A 129 45.36 6.45 9.30
N ALA A 130 44.56 7.46 8.93
CA ALA A 130 45.08 8.79 8.60
C ALA A 130 45.70 9.51 9.81
N MET A 131 45.09 9.40 11.00
CA MET A 131 45.66 9.94 12.23
C MET A 131 46.96 9.23 12.61
N GLU A 132 47.01 7.90 12.48
CA GLU A 132 48.21 7.12 12.74
C GLU A 132 49.34 7.49 11.78
N LEU A 133 49.04 7.64 10.49
CA LEU A 133 50.00 8.09 9.48
C LEU A 133 50.56 9.48 9.81
N SER A 134 49.71 10.41 10.28
CA SER A 134 50.17 11.73 10.75
C SER A 134 51.09 11.63 11.98
N ASN A 135 50.84 10.69 12.88
CA ASN A 135 51.69 10.47 14.05
C ASN A 135 53.04 9.88 13.64
N LEU A 136 53.06 8.91 12.71
CA LEU A 136 54.31 8.38 12.16
C LEU A 136 55.12 9.45 11.44
N HIS A 137 54.49 10.40 10.75
CA HIS A 137 55.21 11.55 10.20
C HIS A 137 55.96 12.35 11.27
N LYS A 138 55.38 12.54 12.46
CA LYS A 138 56.05 13.23 13.58
C LYS A 138 57.22 12.41 14.12
N VAL A 139 57.05 11.08 14.21
CA VAL A 139 58.14 10.16 14.61
C VAL A 139 59.28 10.21 13.61
N ARG A 140 58.98 10.17 12.30
CA ARG A 140 59.98 10.28 11.23
C ARG A 140 60.73 11.61 11.31
N GLN A 141 60.02 12.72 11.52
CA GLN A 141 60.64 14.03 11.70
C GLN A 141 61.55 14.08 12.93
N ALA A 142 61.11 13.54 14.07
CA ALA A 142 61.93 13.45 15.29
C ALA A 142 63.18 12.60 15.07
N SER A 143 63.06 11.47 14.37
CA SER A 143 64.18 10.60 14.02
C SER A 143 65.21 11.31 13.14
N VAL A 144 64.77 12.06 12.13
CA VAL A 144 65.68 12.87 11.29
C VAL A 144 66.36 13.97 12.10
N ALA A 145 65.61 14.65 12.98
CA ALA A 145 66.11 15.75 13.78
C ALA A 145 67.21 15.30 14.76
N LEU A 146 67.13 14.08 15.31
CA LEU A 146 68.17 13.49 16.17
C LEU A 146 69.54 13.34 15.48
N ASN A 147 69.60 13.35 14.15
CA ASN A 147 70.84 13.28 13.39
C ASN A 147 71.56 14.64 13.26
N VAL A 148 70.95 15.72 13.73
CA VAL A 148 71.50 17.09 13.71
C VAL A 148 71.81 17.51 15.16
N TRP A 149 72.80 18.39 15.35
CA TRP A 149 73.11 18.93 16.67
C TRP A 149 71.91 19.70 17.27
N GLN A 150 71.62 19.46 18.55
CA GLN A 150 70.49 20.09 19.27
C GLN A 150 70.76 20.22 20.78
N PRO A 151 70.06 21.15 21.47
CA PRO A 151 70.04 21.22 22.93
C PRO A 151 69.49 19.94 23.60
N GLN A 152 70.04 19.57 24.76
CA GLN A 152 69.68 18.31 25.43
C GLN A 152 68.19 18.19 25.80
N ALA A 153 67.54 19.29 26.18
CA ALA A 153 66.11 19.28 26.49
C ALA A 153 65.24 18.89 25.27
N VAL A 154 65.65 19.29 24.06
CA VAL A 154 64.94 18.96 22.80
C VAL A 154 65.27 17.54 22.37
N ARG A 155 66.56 17.17 22.45
CA ARG A 155 67.05 15.84 22.12
C ARG A 155 66.38 14.75 22.96
N GLY A 156 66.22 14.97 24.27
CA GLY A 156 65.57 14.02 25.18
C GLY A 156 64.11 13.74 24.79
N ARG A 157 63.34 14.78 24.46
CA ARG A 157 61.94 14.64 24.01
C ARG A 157 61.85 13.92 22.67
N GLN A 158 62.69 14.27 21.69
CA GLN A 158 62.69 13.58 20.38
C GLN A 158 63.09 12.12 20.50
N LYS A 159 64.06 11.81 21.36
CA LYS A 159 64.49 10.44 21.64
C LYS A 159 63.36 9.61 22.23
N GLN A 160 62.63 10.14 23.22
CA GLN A 160 61.47 9.48 23.80
C GLN A 160 60.38 9.17 22.76
N VAL A 161 60.11 10.11 21.84
CA VAL A 161 59.12 9.91 20.77
C VAL A 161 59.52 8.79 19.80
N VAL A 162 60.81 8.69 19.47
CA VAL A 162 61.32 7.65 18.56
C VAL A 162 61.40 6.29 19.24
N GLU A 163 61.81 6.24 20.51
CA GLU A 163 61.92 5.00 21.31
C GLU A 163 60.56 4.32 21.55
N GLN A 164 59.45 5.05 21.45
CA GLN A 164 58.09 4.49 21.54
C GLN A 164 57.68 3.66 20.30
N CYS A 165 58.41 3.76 19.18
CA CYS A 165 58.13 2.98 17.98
C CYS A 165 59.01 1.72 17.91
N SER A 166 58.41 0.54 18.09
CA SER A 166 59.10 -0.75 18.10
C SER A 166 59.34 -1.36 16.72
N VAL A 167 58.66 -0.88 15.68
CA VAL A 167 58.71 -1.39 14.31
C VAL A 167 59.30 -0.32 13.39
N PRO A 168 60.02 -0.69 12.31
CA PRO A 168 60.53 0.27 11.34
C PRO A 168 59.45 1.21 10.79
N VAL A 169 59.73 2.51 10.83
CA VAL A 169 58.77 3.57 10.46
C VAL A 169 58.31 3.41 9.01
N GLU A 170 59.20 3.07 8.08
CA GLU A 170 58.88 2.95 6.65
C GLU A 170 57.95 1.76 6.34
N SER A 171 58.03 0.64 7.07
CA SER A 171 57.12 -0.49 6.87
C SER A 171 55.71 -0.17 7.37
N GLN A 172 55.61 0.46 8.54
CA GLN A 172 54.33 0.96 9.06
C GLN A 172 53.71 2.02 8.14
N PHE A 173 54.53 2.92 7.59
CA PHE A 173 54.10 3.94 6.65
C PHE A 173 53.45 3.33 5.40
N ASN A 174 54.13 2.39 4.76
CA ASN A 174 53.62 1.71 3.57
C ASN A 174 52.33 0.91 3.88
N SER A 175 52.25 0.26 5.04
CA SER A 175 51.06 -0.47 5.48
C SER A 175 49.85 0.45 5.62
N LEU A 176 50.00 1.58 6.33
CA LEU A 176 48.92 2.55 6.53
C LEU A 176 48.51 3.23 5.22
N GLU A 177 49.47 3.50 4.33
CA GLU A 177 49.16 4.09 3.03
C GLU A 177 48.32 3.14 2.17
N MET A 178 48.62 1.84 2.21
CA MET A 178 47.83 0.79 1.55
C MET A 178 46.44 0.63 2.18
N GLU A 179 46.34 0.68 3.51
CA GLU A 179 45.06 0.62 4.23
C GLU A 179 44.16 1.81 3.87
N ILE A 180 44.70 3.03 3.82
CA ILE A 180 43.99 4.23 3.39
C ILE A 180 43.47 4.08 1.95
N LYS A 181 44.30 3.56 1.03
CA LYS A 181 43.89 3.30 -0.35
C LYS A 181 42.74 2.28 -0.41
N LEU A 182 42.83 1.20 0.36
CA LEU A 182 41.81 0.17 0.45
C LEU A 182 40.49 0.72 1.01
N CYS A 183 40.51 1.44 2.13
CA CYS A 183 39.30 2.04 2.71
C CYS A 183 38.64 3.02 1.74
N LYS A 184 39.43 3.85 1.01
CA LYS A 184 38.88 4.74 -0.03
C LYS A 184 38.15 3.96 -1.13
N GLN A 185 38.75 2.86 -1.60
CA GLN A 185 38.13 1.99 -2.60
C GLN A 185 36.86 1.34 -2.08
N GLN A 186 36.88 0.82 -0.86
CA GLN A 186 35.72 0.19 -0.22
C GLN A 186 34.57 1.19 0.00
N ILE A 187 34.87 2.40 0.49
CA ILE A 187 33.89 3.49 0.63
C ILE A 187 33.27 3.84 -0.73
N ALA A 188 34.08 3.95 -1.79
CA ALA A 188 33.57 4.23 -3.13
C ALA A 188 32.62 3.13 -3.63
N GLY A 189 32.96 1.86 -3.39
CA GLY A 189 32.10 0.71 -3.68
C GLY A 189 30.78 0.75 -2.90
N LEU A 190 30.85 0.95 -1.58
CA LEU A 190 29.68 1.03 -0.70
C LEU A 190 28.77 2.21 -1.05
N LYS A 191 29.33 3.37 -1.42
CA LYS A 191 28.55 4.53 -1.89
C LYS A 191 27.79 4.22 -3.17
N LYS A 192 28.38 3.45 -4.09
CA LYS A 192 27.71 3.00 -5.31
C LYS A 192 26.56 2.06 -4.97
N THR A 193 26.82 1.03 -4.15
CA THR A 193 25.77 0.07 -3.76
C THR A 193 24.63 0.72 -2.99
N HIS A 194 24.93 1.72 -2.15
CA HIS A 194 23.93 2.51 -1.43
C HIS A 194 23.00 3.25 -2.40
N ARG A 195 23.57 3.97 -3.38
CA ARG A 195 22.79 4.66 -4.42
C ARG A 195 21.94 3.69 -5.25
N ASP A 196 22.52 2.57 -5.65
CA ASP A 196 21.80 1.56 -6.44
C ASP A 196 20.63 0.94 -5.65
N GLU A 197 20.80 0.65 -4.36
CA GLU A 197 19.70 0.15 -3.52
C GLU A 197 18.66 1.22 -3.21
N GLN A 198 19.06 2.49 -3.06
CA GLN A 198 18.13 3.61 -2.90
C GLN A 198 17.19 3.75 -4.10
N LEU A 199 17.73 3.68 -5.32
CA LEU A 199 16.92 3.72 -6.55
C LEU A 199 15.94 2.55 -6.62
N ARG A 200 16.37 1.35 -6.24
CA ARG A 200 15.51 0.16 -6.20
C ARG A 200 14.42 0.29 -5.13
N LEU A 201 14.74 0.87 -3.97
CA LEU A 201 13.77 1.15 -2.92
C LEU A 201 12.68 2.09 -3.43
N GLU A 202 13.06 3.23 -4.01
CA GLU A 202 12.11 4.20 -4.58
C GLU A 202 11.20 3.58 -5.64
N ALA A 203 11.74 2.73 -6.52
CA ALA A 203 10.95 1.99 -7.50
C ALA A 203 9.91 1.08 -6.82
N THR A 204 10.33 0.30 -5.81
CA THR A 204 9.40 -0.57 -5.08
C THR A 204 8.37 0.20 -4.26
N GLU A 205 8.70 1.38 -3.74
CA GLU A 205 7.78 2.25 -3.02
C GLU A 205 6.74 2.87 -3.95
N ARG A 206 7.14 3.31 -5.15
CA ARG A 206 6.22 3.77 -6.19
C ARG A 206 5.24 2.67 -6.61
N GLU A 207 5.75 1.45 -6.81
CA GLU A 207 4.90 0.30 -7.11
C GLU A 207 3.92 0.02 -5.95
N LEU A 208 4.39 0.03 -4.70
CA LEU A 208 3.54 -0.14 -3.53
C LEU A 208 2.45 0.95 -3.44
N GLN A 209 2.80 2.21 -3.70
CA GLN A 209 1.83 3.31 -3.72
C GLN A 209 0.75 3.08 -4.78
N SER A 210 1.14 2.64 -5.98
CA SER A 210 0.18 2.30 -7.04
C SER A 210 -0.75 1.15 -6.65
N MET A 211 -0.24 0.15 -5.92
CA MET A 211 -1.03 -0.99 -5.43
C MET A 211 -1.98 -0.62 -4.28
N LYS A 212 -1.65 0.37 -3.44
CA LYS A 212 -2.48 0.79 -2.31
C LYS A 212 -3.76 1.52 -2.73
N TYR A 213 -3.84 2.01 -3.97
CA TYR A 213 -5.05 2.66 -4.47
C TYR A 213 -6.19 1.65 -4.60
N HIS A 214 -7.21 1.78 -3.75
CA HIS A 214 -8.43 0.98 -3.83
C HIS A 214 -9.67 1.89 -3.79
N PRO A 215 -10.37 2.09 -4.93
CA PRO A 215 -11.54 2.97 -5.02
C PRO A 215 -12.68 2.66 -4.04
N LEU A 216 -12.74 1.43 -3.50
CA LEU A 216 -13.79 1.00 -2.56
C LEU A 216 -13.34 1.06 -1.08
N GLN A 217 -12.07 1.35 -0.79
CA GLN A 217 -11.58 1.44 0.59
C GLN A 217 -12.07 2.72 1.28
N GLU A 218 -12.23 3.80 0.52
CA GLU A 218 -12.80 5.07 1.02
C GLU A 218 -14.31 4.96 1.28
N CYS A 219 -15.03 4.15 0.50
CA CYS A 219 -16.48 3.93 0.71
C CYS A 219 -16.79 3.19 2.03
N ASN A 220 -15.93 2.25 2.45
CA ASN A 220 -16.11 1.55 3.72
C ASN A 220 -15.68 2.39 4.93
N ASN A 221 -14.71 3.30 4.76
CA ASN A 221 -14.27 4.20 5.84
C ASN A 221 -15.26 5.35 6.07
N ALA A 222 -16.01 5.78 5.05
CA ALA A 222 -17.07 6.78 5.19
C ALA A 222 -18.31 6.27 5.98
N GLY A 223 -18.43 4.96 6.23
CA GLY A 223 -19.51 4.37 7.03
C GLY A 223 -19.19 4.15 8.52
N GLY A 224 -17.95 4.39 8.95
CA GLY A 224 -17.46 4.06 10.30
C GLY A 224 -17.39 5.22 11.30
N GLU A 225 -17.31 6.47 10.84
CA GLU A 225 -17.27 7.66 11.69
C GLU A 225 -18.50 8.52 11.44
N GLY A 226 -19.58 8.25 12.18
CA GLY A 226 -20.75 9.14 12.14
C GLY A 226 -22.12 8.52 12.41
N SER A 227 -22.24 7.53 13.30
CA SER A 227 -23.53 7.31 13.97
C SER A 227 -23.79 8.43 14.97
N ARG A 228 -24.05 9.66 14.47
CA ARG A 228 -24.96 10.59 15.15
C ARG A 228 -26.33 10.33 14.55
N SER A 229 -27.15 9.68 15.37
CA SER A 229 -28.60 9.61 15.25
C SER A 229 -29.16 10.87 14.61
N ILE A 230 -29.74 10.75 13.42
CA ILE A 230 -30.65 11.77 12.89
C ILE A 230 -31.96 11.60 13.67
N PRO A 231 -32.36 12.53 14.56
CA PRO A 231 -33.68 12.45 15.15
C PRO A 231 -34.70 12.70 14.04
N LYS A 232 -35.66 11.79 13.91
CA LYS A 232 -36.82 11.91 13.02
C LYS A 232 -37.51 13.25 13.29
N ARG A 233 -37.26 14.27 12.45
CA ARG A 233 -38.01 15.53 12.49
C ARG A 233 -39.44 15.22 12.03
N LYS A 234 -40.38 15.32 12.97
CA LYS A 234 -41.81 15.42 12.67
C LYS A 234 -42.00 16.61 11.72
N LYS A 235 -42.59 16.38 10.54
CA LYS A 235 -43.01 17.46 9.63
C LYS A 235 -44.13 18.24 10.33
N LEU A 236 -43.84 19.46 10.76
CA LEU A 236 -44.89 20.45 11.03
C LEU A 236 -45.09 21.23 9.73
N MET A 237 -46.22 21.01 9.05
CA MET A 237 -46.64 21.89 7.96
C MET A 237 -46.94 23.27 8.57
N LYS A 238 -46.19 24.28 8.16
CA LYS A 238 -46.66 25.67 8.21
C LYS A 238 -47.12 26.01 6.80
N SER A 239 -48.42 26.22 6.66
CA SER A 239 -49.02 26.82 5.47
C SER A 239 -48.46 28.23 5.30
N ILE A 240 -47.90 28.50 4.13
CA ILE A 240 -47.55 29.84 3.68
C ILE A 240 -48.81 30.37 3.00
N ALA A 241 -49.50 31.31 3.63
CA ALA A 241 -50.55 32.09 2.99
C ALA A 241 -49.90 33.20 2.16
N PHE A 242 -50.15 33.20 0.85
CA PHE A 242 -49.84 34.32 -0.03
C PHE A 242 -50.92 35.41 0.11
N PRO A 243 -50.56 36.69 0.32
CA PRO A 243 -51.53 37.78 0.23
C PRO A 243 -51.80 38.11 -1.25
N GLN A 244 -53.05 37.97 -1.67
CA GLN A 244 -53.53 38.56 -2.92
C GLN A 244 -53.75 40.06 -2.73
N LEU A 245 -53.12 40.83 -3.60
CA LEU A 245 -53.25 42.27 -3.72
C LEU A 245 -54.53 42.60 -4.52
N GLN A 246 -55.37 43.42 -3.87
CA GLN A 246 -55.88 44.72 -4.36
C GLN A 246 -57.35 44.83 -4.84
N ARG A 247 -57.90 45.99 -4.43
CA ARG A 247 -59.07 46.77 -4.92
C ARG A 247 -60.42 46.42 -4.28
N GLU A 248 -61.32 47.35 -3.93
CA GLU A 248 -61.39 48.82 -3.85
C GLU A 248 -62.80 49.14 -3.28
N ALA A 249 -63.04 50.42 -2.96
CA ALA A 249 -64.31 51.08 -2.61
C ALA A 249 -64.72 51.00 -1.12
N SER A 250 -64.56 52.07 -0.31
CA SER A 250 -65.23 53.39 -0.32
C SER A 250 -66.51 53.42 0.51
N ARG A 251 -66.67 54.54 1.25
CA ARG A 251 -67.79 55.05 2.07
C ARG A 251 -67.67 54.78 3.58
N GLU A 252 -67.38 55.83 4.37
CA GLU A 252 -68.35 56.79 4.98
C GLU A 252 -69.18 56.04 6.05
N ASP A 253 -69.33 56.45 7.32
CA ASP A 253 -69.29 57.77 7.94
C ASP A 253 -69.42 57.61 9.48
N HIS A 254 -69.03 58.66 10.22
CA HIS A 254 -69.49 59.10 11.56
C HIS A 254 -69.38 58.12 12.76
N THR A 255 -68.78 58.46 13.91
CA THR A 255 -68.91 59.69 14.71
C THR A 255 -67.74 59.79 15.68
#